data_AF-A0A935ZJP2-F1
#
_entry.id   AF-A0A935ZJP2-F1
#
_cell.length_a   1.000
_cell.length_b   1.000
_cell.length_c   1.000
_cell.angle_alpha   90.00
_cell.angle_beta   90.00
_cell.angle_gamma   90.00
#
_symmetry.space_group_name_H-M   'P 1'
#
loop_
_entity.id
_entity.type
_entity.pdbx_description
1 polymer ?
#
loop_
_entity_poly.entity_id
_entity_poly.type
_entity_poly.pdbx_seq_one_letter_code
_entity_poly.pdbx_strand_id
1 'polypeptide(L)'
;MNRGTVIMVALALGSAALAWSMRPQEVAAGAYEDTGELLAPGFTDPTLATSLEVVTWDEKSAKVVRFAVEQKQGRWVIPSHNDYPADGTERMGKAAASFIDVKKDLYYGDNAAEQGSFGVLDPAGADGKGDERGQHITIKDASGATLVDVIVGKQIPEKQGFYYLRAPSEKRVYGAKLELDISTNFTDWIEKDLLHVERDEVVTMFYDPYTVDEQAGQVIGSKPIQAELEQVDGKDEWVASAGVEVPEGKLLDPAKVKQIVTAIANIKIVGVRPRPEQLTPGKMQLTPQMQQVLQSKGFFLAPTGGGGARLMGNEGEARVVTKDGVVYSLYFGEVTYDSGLALTAGAEEEGAEPAPVMEGEDPEDKKTANRYMFVDVSYDPSMDKQGARPSRPPRARTRPRSCTARRARSSYRSASAAGST
;
A
#
# COMPACT_ATOMS: atom_id res chain seq x y z
N MET A 1 -50.96 48.85 -62.43
CA MET A 1 -50.76 47.55 -61.75
C MET A 1 -52.11 46.86 -61.68
N ASN A 2 -52.26 45.70 -62.33
CA ASN A 2 -53.56 45.01 -62.41
C ASN A 2 -53.93 44.43 -61.04
N ARG A 3 -55.23 44.45 -60.68
CA ARG A 3 -55.73 43.91 -59.40
C ARG A 3 -55.26 42.48 -59.12
N GLY A 4 -55.14 41.66 -60.17
CA GLY A 4 -54.61 40.30 -60.08
C GLY A 4 -53.14 40.24 -59.62
N THR A 5 -52.30 41.18 -60.04
CA THR A 5 -50.88 41.23 -59.64
C THR A 5 -50.74 41.53 -58.14
N VAL A 6 -51.58 42.40 -57.59
CA VAL A 6 -51.57 42.76 -56.17
C VAL A 6 -51.99 41.57 -55.29
N ILE A 7 -53.02 40.81 -55.72
CA ILE A 7 -53.50 39.62 -55.02
C ILE A 7 -52.42 38.53 -55.00
N MET A 8 -51.73 38.30 -56.11
CA MET A 8 -50.65 37.30 -56.18
C MET A 8 -49.46 37.66 -55.29
N VAL A 9 -49.09 38.94 -55.21
CA VAL A 9 -48.02 39.40 -54.31
C VAL A 9 -48.43 39.23 -52.84
N ALA A 10 -49.69 39.54 -52.50
CA ALA A 10 -50.19 39.34 -51.13
C ALA A 10 -50.22 37.86 -50.74
N LEU A 11 -50.64 36.97 -51.65
CA LEU A 11 -50.60 35.52 -51.44
C LEU A 11 -49.17 35.00 -51.31
N ALA A 12 -48.24 35.46 -52.14
CA ALA A 12 -46.84 35.09 -52.07
C ALA A 12 -46.22 35.50 -50.73
N LEU A 13 -46.44 36.75 -50.29
CA LEU A 13 -45.96 37.23 -48.99
C LEU A 13 -46.62 36.48 -47.82
N GLY A 14 -47.92 36.21 -47.89
CA GLY A 14 -48.64 35.44 -46.88
C GLY A 14 -48.11 34.00 -46.76
N SER A 15 -47.86 33.35 -47.90
CA SER A 15 -47.28 31.99 -47.94
C SER A 15 -45.84 31.96 -47.44
N ALA A 16 -45.03 32.98 -47.74
CA ALA A 16 -43.67 33.10 -47.26
C ALA A 16 -43.62 33.35 -45.73
N ALA A 17 -44.54 34.15 -45.20
CA ALA A 17 -44.67 34.38 -43.77
C ALA A 17 -45.11 33.11 -43.02
N LEU A 18 -46.07 32.36 -43.57
CA LEU A 18 -46.47 31.05 -43.03
C LEU A 18 -45.33 30.03 -43.07
N ALA A 19 -44.60 29.96 -44.20
CA ALA A 19 -43.44 29.08 -44.33
C ALA A 19 -42.31 29.45 -43.36
N TRP A 20 -42.11 30.74 -43.06
CA TRP A 20 -41.18 31.16 -42.02
C TRP A 20 -41.67 30.72 -40.64
N SER A 21 -42.94 30.98 -40.30
CA SER A 21 -43.51 30.62 -39.00
C SER A 21 -43.55 29.11 -38.76
N MET A 22 -43.64 28.32 -39.82
CA MET A 22 -43.66 26.85 -39.77
C MET A 22 -42.28 26.24 -40.04
N ARG A 23 -41.20 27.04 -40.06
CA ARG A 23 -39.84 26.47 -40.09
C ARG A 23 -39.72 25.52 -38.90
N PRO A 24 -39.33 24.25 -39.12
CA PRO A 24 -39.03 23.37 -38.02
C PRO A 24 -37.97 24.07 -37.17
N GLN A 25 -38.30 24.39 -35.92
CA GLN A 25 -37.27 24.68 -34.95
C GLN A 25 -36.40 23.43 -34.89
N GLU A 26 -35.12 23.56 -35.23
CA GLU A 26 -34.14 22.58 -34.80
C GLU A 26 -34.26 22.55 -33.28
N VAL A 27 -34.96 21.53 -32.77
CA VAL A 27 -34.87 21.18 -31.36
C VAL A 27 -33.39 20.89 -31.18
N ALA A 28 -32.70 21.75 -30.42
CA ALA A 28 -31.31 21.51 -30.07
C ALA A 28 -31.21 20.03 -29.67
N ALA A 29 -30.30 19.29 -30.30
CA ALA A 29 -30.07 17.90 -29.95
C ALA A 29 -30.00 17.84 -28.41
N GLY A 30 -30.81 16.95 -27.81
CA GLY A 30 -30.85 16.83 -26.36
C GLY A 30 -29.43 16.71 -25.82
N ALA A 31 -29.17 17.32 -24.66
CA ALA A 31 -27.86 17.51 -24.04
C ALA A 31 -27.14 16.22 -23.60
N TYR A 32 -27.11 15.20 -24.46
CA TYR A 32 -26.70 13.81 -24.23
C TYR A 32 -25.66 13.30 -25.24
N GLU A 33 -24.93 14.19 -25.93
CA GLU A 33 -23.98 13.77 -26.98
C GLU A 33 -22.82 12.92 -26.46
N ASP A 34 -22.48 13.02 -25.17
CA ASP A 34 -21.32 12.31 -24.59
C ASP A 34 -21.68 10.99 -23.89
N THR A 35 -22.96 10.58 -23.92
CA THR A 35 -23.35 9.24 -23.46
C THR A 35 -22.86 8.19 -24.45
N GLY A 36 -22.19 7.15 -23.95
CA GLY A 36 -21.51 6.13 -24.75
C GLY A 36 -20.02 6.43 -25.00
N GLU A 37 -19.56 7.65 -24.71
CA GLU A 37 -18.14 7.97 -24.67
C GLU A 37 -17.44 7.29 -23.50
N LEU A 38 -16.12 7.10 -23.64
CA LEU A 38 -15.27 6.58 -22.59
C LEU A 38 -15.11 7.62 -21.47
N LEU A 39 -15.08 7.15 -20.23
CA LEU A 39 -14.77 7.97 -19.06
C LEU A 39 -13.35 8.57 -19.17
N ALA A 40 -12.40 7.79 -19.67
CA ALA A 40 -11.02 8.18 -19.88
C ALA A 40 -10.53 7.77 -21.28
N PRO A 41 -10.86 8.52 -22.35
CA PRO A 41 -10.59 8.10 -23.74
C PRO A 41 -9.11 7.89 -24.08
N GLY A 42 -8.20 8.60 -23.39
CA GLY A 42 -6.75 8.48 -23.58
C GLY A 42 -6.11 7.33 -22.79
N PHE A 43 -6.86 6.67 -21.91
CA PHE A 43 -6.34 5.65 -21.01
C PHE A 43 -6.72 4.25 -21.48
N THR A 44 -5.81 3.64 -22.24
CA THR A 44 -6.01 2.31 -22.86
C THR A 44 -5.04 1.25 -22.38
N ASP A 45 -3.98 1.67 -21.67
CA ASP A 45 -2.95 0.78 -21.14
C ASP A 45 -2.76 1.04 -19.65
N PRO A 46 -3.05 0.06 -18.77
CA PRO A 46 -2.94 0.24 -17.33
C PRO A 46 -1.50 0.44 -16.86
N THR A 47 -0.50 0.06 -17.67
CA THR A 47 0.92 0.22 -17.34
C THR A 47 1.41 1.67 -17.41
N LEU A 48 0.62 2.57 -18.00
CA LEU A 48 0.91 4.01 -18.02
C LEU A 48 0.69 4.66 -16.64
N ALA A 49 -0.11 4.02 -15.78
CA ALA A 49 -0.41 4.54 -14.46
C ALA A 49 0.81 4.39 -13.53
N THR A 50 1.31 5.51 -13.02
CA THR A 50 2.43 5.56 -12.07
C THR A 50 2.05 6.16 -10.72
N SER A 51 0.82 6.62 -10.57
CA SER A 51 0.28 7.15 -9.33
C SER A 51 -1.23 6.88 -9.24
N LEU A 52 -1.67 6.50 -8.05
CA LEU A 52 -3.06 6.38 -7.64
C LEU A 52 -3.26 7.15 -6.35
N GLU A 53 -4.28 7.98 -6.31
CA GLU A 53 -4.76 8.66 -5.11
C GLU A 53 -6.25 8.36 -4.94
N VAL A 54 -6.61 7.99 -3.72
CA VAL A 54 -7.98 7.69 -3.31
C VAL A 54 -8.28 8.56 -2.10
N VAL A 55 -9.30 9.41 -2.22
CA VAL A 55 -9.79 10.27 -1.16
C VAL A 55 -11.19 9.82 -0.78
N THR A 56 -11.43 9.61 0.51
CA THR A 56 -12.71 9.17 1.06
C THR A 56 -13.05 9.94 2.32
N TRP A 57 -14.34 10.01 2.65
CA TRP A 57 -14.79 10.50 3.95
C TRP A 57 -14.96 9.32 4.91
N ASP A 58 -14.35 9.39 6.09
CA ASP A 58 -14.61 8.44 7.17
C ASP A 58 -15.69 9.02 8.11
N GLU A 59 -16.86 8.37 8.11
CA GLU A 59 -18.00 8.78 8.94
C GLU A 59 -17.71 8.64 10.44
N LYS A 60 -16.86 7.69 10.84
CA LYS A 60 -16.58 7.43 12.26
C LYS A 60 -15.71 8.52 12.86
N SER A 61 -14.69 8.96 12.13
CA SER A 61 -13.78 10.03 12.55
C SER A 61 -14.23 11.42 12.11
N ALA A 62 -15.24 11.51 11.22
CA ALA A 62 -15.68 12.74 10.57
C ALA A 62 -14.52 13.50 9.89
N LYS A 63 -13.68 12.77 9.16
CA LYS A 63 -12.47 13.31 8.49
C LYS A 63 -12.29 12.79 7.08
N VAL A 64 -11.50 13.54 6.31
CA VAL A 64 -11.04 13.14 4.98
C VAL A 64 -9.83 12.23 5.12
N VAL A 65 -9.94 11.01 4.63
CA VAL A 65 -8.84 10.05 4.55
C VAL A 65 -8.28 10.06 3.13
N ARG A 66 -6.96 10.18 3.02
CA ARG A 66 -6.24 10.13 1.74
C ARG A 66 -5.28 8.96 1.75
N PHE A 67 -5.42 8.10 0.75
CA PHE A 67 -4.51 7.01 0.51
C PHE A 67 -3.89 7.19 -0.88
N ALA A 68 -2.56 7.13 -0.95
CA ALA A 68 -1.85 7.31 -2.22
C ALA A 68 -0.74 6.27 -2.38
N VAL A 69 -0.52 5.87 -3.62
CA VAL A 69 0.59 5.00 -4.03
C VAL A 69 1.20 5.60 -5.28
N GLU A 70 2.51 5.78 -5.29
CA GLU A 70 3.21 6.42 -6.41
C GLU A 70 4.56 5.77 -6.70
N GLN A 71 4.99 5.85 -7.95
CA GLN A 71 6.28 5.34 -8.38
C GLN A 71 7.36 6.42 -8.25
N LYS A 72 8.23 6.30 -7.24
CA LYS A 72 9.42 7.13 -7.06
C LYS A 72 10.67 6.35 -7.42
N GLN A 73 11.50 6.91 -8.32
CA GLN A 73 12.80 6.33 -8.70
C GLN A 73 12.73 4.85 -9.13
N GLY A 74 11.65 4.45 -9.81
CA GLY A 74 11.42 3.06 -10.26
C GLY A 74 10.95 2.10 -9.16
N ARG A 75 10.58 2.60 -7.97
CA ARG A 75 10.00 1.83 -6.87
C ARG A 75 8.62 2.40 -6.52
N TRP A 76 7.67 1.53 -6.23
CA TRP A 76 6.38 1.93 -5.66
C TRP A 76 6.53 2.28 -4.19
N VAL A 77 5.95 3.40 -3.78
CA VAL A 77 5.97 3.87 -2.39
C VAL A 77 4.59 4.34 -1.96
N ILE A 78 4.37 4.34 -0.65
CA ILE A 78 3.15 4.85 0.00
C ILE A 78 3.52 6.14 0.75
N PRO A 79 3.21 7.33 0.19
CA PRO A 79 3.64 8.60 0.78
C PRO A 79 3.11 8.84 2.19
N SER A 80 1.86 8.43 2.46
CA SER A 80 1.25 8.51 3.80
C SER A 80 1.98 7.68 4.85
N HIS A 81 2.86 6.76 4.45
CA HIS A 81 3.59 5.85 5.33
C HIS A 81 5.11 6.10 5.25
N ASN A 82 5.52 7.36 5.13
CA ASN A 82 6.94 7.76 5.06
C ASN A 82 7.67 7.15 3.85
N ASP A 83 7.01 7.15 2.69
CA ASP A 83 7.51 6.54 1.44
C ASP A 83 7.86 5.04 1.60
N TYR A 84 7.10 4.31 2.42
CA TYR A 84 7.30 2.88 2.61
C TYR A 84 7.17 2.12 1.27
N PRO A 85 8.10 1.20 0.95
CA PRO A 85 8.04 0.40 -0.28
C PRO A 85 6.74 -0.39 -0.40
N ALA A 86 6.04 -0.22 -1.51
CA ALA A 86 4.85 -0.98 -1.87
C ALA A 86 5.18 -2.07 -2.90
N ASP A 87 4.42 -3.16 -2.86
CA ASP A 87 4.25 -4.08 -3.98
C ASP A 87 3.12 -3.58 -4.89
N GLY A 88 3.38 -2.43 -5.50
CA GLY A 88 2.36 -1.70 -6.26
C GLY A 88 2.14 -2.23 -7.68
N THR A 89 3.01 -3.09 -8.23
CA THR A 89 2.99 -3.36 -9.68
C THR A 89 1.72 -4.11 -10.10
N GLU A 90 1.40 -5.22 -9.45
CA GLU A 90 0.19 -6.00 -9.79
C GLU A 90 -1.08 -5.27 -9.34
N ARG A 91 -1.07 -4.72 -8.12
CA ARG A 91 -2.20 -4.01 -7.53
C ARG A 91 -2.59 -2.76 -8.31
N MET A 92 -1.61 -1.94 -8.69
CA MET A 92 -1.84 -0.76 -9.50
C MET A 92 -2.41 -1.13 -10.87
N GLY A 93 -1.88 -2.19 -11.49
CA GLY A 93 -2.39 -2.67 -12.78
C GLY A 93 -3.88 -3.06 -12.73
N LYS A 94 -4.33 -3.73 -11.66
CA LYS A 94 -5.75 -4.08 -11.46
C LYS A 94 -6.63 -2.85 -11.20
N ALA A 95 -6.18 -1.95 -10.33
CA ALA A 95 -6.89 -0.71 -10.04
C ALA A 95 -7.03 0.16 -11.30
N ALA A 96 -5.95 0.31 -12.06
CA ALA A 96 -5.93 1.01 -13.35
C ALA A 96 -6.88 0.39 -14.38
N ALA A 97 -6.84 -0.94 -14.53
CA ALA A 97 -7.69 -1.64 -15.48
C ALA A 97 -9.20 -1.46 -15.21
N SER A 98 -9.57 -1.16 -13.95
CA SER A 98 -10.97 -0.92 -13.55
C SER A 98 -11.60 0.30 -14.25
N PHE A 99 -10.78 1.20 -14.81
CA PHE A 99 -11.23 2.43 -15.49
C PHE A 99 -11.07 2.41 -17.01
N ILE A 100 -10.44 1.36 -17.55
CA ILE A 100 -10.26 1.20 -18.99
C ILE A 100 -11.56 0.69 -19.60
N ASP A 101 -11.91 1.21 -20.78
CA ASP A 101 -13.15 0.88 -21.51
C ASP A 101 -14.46 1.16 -20.76
N VAL A 102 -14.41 1.91 -19.65
CA VAL A 102 -15.60 2.34 -18.91
C VAL A 102 -16.34 3.40 -19.73
N LYS A 103 -17.59 3.11 -20.06
CA LYS A 103 -18.46 4.02 -20.82
C LYS A 103 -19.44 4.74 -19.90
N LYS A 104 -19.69 6.01 -20.20
CA LYS A 104 -20.83 6.75 -19.66
C LYS A 104 -22.12 6.08 -20.17
N ASP A 105 -22.82 5.31 -19.35
CA ASP A 105 -23.99 4.50 -19.78
C ASP A 105 -25.28 5.34 -19.82
N LEU A 106 -25.63 5.98 -18.72
CA LEU A 106 -26.87 6.76 -18.61
C LEU A 106 -26.61 8.09 -17.91
N TYR A 107 -27.10 9.19 -18.49
CA TYR A 107 -27.07 10.50 -17.83
C TYR A 107 -28.22 10.61 -16.81
N TYR A 108 -27.90 11.05 -15.59
CA TYR A 108 -28.87 11.21 -14.50
C TYR A 108 -29.22 12.67 -14.21
N GLY A 109 -28.41 13.64 -14.63
CA GLY A 109 -28.66 15.06 -14.38
C GLY A 109 -27.38 15.86 -14.15
N ASP A 110 -27.51 17.18 -14.09
CA ASP A 110 -26.45 18.13 -13.70
C ASP A 110 -26.88 19.05 -12.54
N ASN A 111 -28.00 18.71 -11.89
CA ASN A 111 -28.54 19.44 -10.76
C ASN A 111 -27.68 19.20 -9.51
N ALA A 112 -27.05 20.25 -9.00
CA ALA A 112 -26.21 20.17 -7.80
C ALA A 112 -26.98 19.69 -6.56
N ALA A 113 -28.28 19.99 -6.45
CA ALA A 113 -29.10 19.57 -5.32
C ALA A 113 -29.30 18.04 -5.24
N GLU A 114 -29.18 17.34 -6.37
CA GLU A 114 -29.38 15.88 -6.45
C GLU A 114 -28.08 15.09 -6.28
N GLN A 115 -26.91 15.74 -6.43
CA GLN A 115 -25.60 15.08 -6.33
C GLN A 115 -25.39 14.35 -4.99
N GLY A 116 -25.86 14.91 -3.89
CA GLY A 116 -25.80 14.25 -2.58
C GLY A 116 -26.62 12.97 -2.50
N SER A 117 -27.78 12.93 -3.19
CA SER A 117 -28.61 11.71 -3.26
C SER A 117 -27.91 10.58 -4.02
N PHE A 118 -27.12 10.92 -5.04
CA PHE A 118 -26.29 9.95 -5.78
C PHE A 118 -24.99 9.57 -5.06
N GLY A 119 -24.64 10.28 -3.98
CA GLY A 119 -23.38 10.05 -3.26
C GLY A 119 -22.15 10.50 -4.03
N VAL A 120 -22.26 11.48 -4.93
CA VAL A 120 -21.14 11.93 -5.80
C VAL A 120 -20.56 13.28 -5.36
N LEU A 121 -20.84 13.72 -4.14
CA LEU A 121 -20.17 14.89 -3.58
C LEU A 121 -18.68 14.60 -3.34
N ASP A 122 -17.86 15.63 -3.46
CA ASP A 122 -16.42 15.51 -3.24
C ASP A 122 -16.15 15.18 -1.76
N PRO A 123 -15.44 14.07 -1.46
CA PRO A 123 -15.11 13.70 -0.08
C PRO A 123 -14.26 14.74 0.64
N ALA A 124 -13.45 15.53 -0.06
CA ALA A 124 -12.67 16.63 0.51
C ALA A 124 -13.41 17.99 0.46
N GLY A 125 -14.61 18.03 -0.12
CA GLY A 125 -15.41 19.25 -0.25
C GLY A 125 -16.01 19.74 1.07
N ALA A 126 -16.50 20.97 1.10
CA ALA A 126 -17.22 21.52 2.24
C ALA A 126 -18.71 21.12 2.28
N ASP A 127 -19.22 20.57 1.18
CA ASP A 127 -20.64 20.34 0.97
C ASP A 127 -21.11 18.94 1.41
N GLY A 128 -22.36 18.86 1.84
CA GLY A 128 -23.06 17.60 2.14
C GLY A 128 -22.58 16.85 3.37
N LYS A 129 -23.34 15.81 3.72
CA LYS A 129 -23.06 14.89 4.82
C LYS A 129 -22.10 13.78 4.40
N GLY A 130 -21.60 13.00 5.36
CA GLY A 130 -20.66 11.91 5.10
C GLY A 130 -21.19 10.87 4.10
N ASP A 131 -22.47 10.51 4.21
CA ASP A 131 -23.14 9.51 3.38
C ASP A 131 -23.54 10.01 1.98
N GLU A 132 -23.38 11.31 1.73
CA GLU A 132 -23.60 11.98 0.45
C GLU A 132 -22.29 12.16 -0.35
N ARG A 133 -21.14 11.85 0.28
CA ARG A 133 -19.80 11.94 -0.31
C ARG A 133 -19.42 10.63 -1.01
N GLY A 134 -18.75 10.78 -2.14
CA GLY A 134 -18.23 9.66 -2.92
C GLY A 134 -16.77 9.33 -2.60
N GLN A 135 -16.23 8.37 -3.33
CA GLN A 135 -14.80 8.08 -3.36
C GLN A 135 -14.17 8.81 -4.55
N HIS A 136 -13.26 9.74 -4.27
CA HIS A 136 -12.56 10.49 -5.31
C HIS A 136 -11.27 9.78 -5.66
N ILE A 137 -11.17 9.33 -6.91
CA ILE A 137 -10.08 8.51 -7.42
C ILE A 137 -9.37 9.28 -8.54
N THR A 138 -8.07 9.45 -8.36
CA THR A 138 -7.19 10.10 -9.32
C THR A 138 -6.07 9.15 -9.72
N ILE A 139 -5.86 8.97 -11.03
CA ILE A 139 -4.74 8.20 -11.59
C ILE A 139 -3.92 9.12 -12.49
N LYS A 140 -2.60 9.12 -12.31
CA LYS A 140 -1.67 9.94 -13.11
C LYS A 140 -0.59 9.09 -13.77
N ASP A 141 -0.06 9.60 -14.87
CA ASP A 141 1.07 9.03 -15.58
C ASP A 141 2.43 9.52 -15.04
N ALA A 142 3.51 9.02 -15.64
CA ALA A 142 4.89 9.35 -15.24
C ALA A 142 5.25 10.84 -15.40
N SER A 143 4.52 11.58 -16.26
CA SER A 143 4.69 13.01 -16.46
C SER A 143 3.88 13.85 -15.47
N GLY A 144 3.01 13.21 -14.68
CA GLY A 144 2.06 13.85 -13.79
C GLY A 144 0.75 14.24 -14.48
N ALA A 145 0.53 13.82 -15.73
CA ALA A 145 -0.73 14.05 -16.44
C ALA A 145 -1.82 13.14 -15.88
N THR A 146 -3.01 13.72 -15.64
CA THR A 146 -4.17 13.00 -15.13
C THR A 146 -4.75 12.10 -16.22
N LEU A 147 -4.76 10.79 -15.96
CA LEU A 147 -5.37 9.76 -16.81
C LEU A 147 -6.83 9.52 -16.44
N VAL A 148 -7.12 9.48 -15.14
CA VAL A 148 -8.46 9.30 -14.58
C VAL A 148 -8.65 10.28 -13.43
N ASP A 149 -9.79 10.95 -13.39
CA ASP A 149 -10.21 11.80 -12.28
C ASP A 149 -11.73 11.72 -12.14
N VAL A 150 -12.19 10.94 -11.17
CA VAL A 150 -13.61 10.60 -11.03
C VAL A 150 -14.01 10.46 -9.57
N ILE A 151 -15.22 10.90 -9.25
CA ILE A 151 -15.89 10.65 -7.99
C ILE A 151 -16.88 9.51 -8.21
N VAL A 152 -16.65 8.39 -7.54
CA VAL A 152 -17.49 7.20 -7.54
C VAL A 152 -18.45 7.29 -6.35
N GLY A 153 -19.74 7.35 -6.64
CA GLY A 153 -20.80 7.44 -5.63
C GLY A 153 -21.47 6.11 -5.33
N LYS A 154 -22.76 6.19 -4.99
CA LYS A 154 -23.57 5.03 -4.60
C LYS A 154 -23.75 4.07 -5.78
N GLN A 155 -23.94 2.80 -5.44
CA GLN A 155 -24.37 1.80 -6.42
C GLN A 155 -25.82 2.06 -6.85
N ILE A 156 -26.12 1.86 -8.13
CA ILE A 156 -27.46 2.07 -8.68
C ILE A 156 -28.37 0.92 -8.25
N PRO A 157 -29.49 1.17 -7.53
CA PRO A 157 -30.32 0.10 -6.94
C PRO A 157 -30.85 -0.94 -7.92
N GLU A 158 -31.08 -0.54 -9.18
CA GLU A 158 -31.69 -1.40 -10.21
C GLU A 158 -30.66 -2.14 -11.07
N LYS A 159 -29.36 -1.86 -10.90
CA LYS A 159 -28.28 -2.42 -11.73
C LYS A 159 -27.06 -2.81 -10.90
N GLN A 160 -26.81 -4.12 -10.73
CA GLN A 160 -25.62 -4.59 -10.03
C GLN A 160 -24.33 -4.23 -10.77
N GLY A 161 -23.32 -3.74 -10.05
CA GLY A 161 -22.03 -3.32 -10.62
C GLY A 161 -22.08 -1.99 -11.37
N PHE A 162 -23.19 -1.24 -11.30
CA PHE A 162 -23.27 0.12 -11.83
C PHE A 162 -23.20 1.13 -10.68
N TYR A 163 -22.44 2.19 -10.88
CA TYR A 163 -22.24 3.25 -9.91
C TYR A 163 -22.54 4.60 -10.53
N TYR A 164 -22.96 5.55 -9.70
CA TYR A 164 -23.02 6.95 -10.09
C TYR A 164 -21.61 7.54 -10.14
N LEU A 165 -21.29 8.26 -11.21
CA LEU A 165 -20.00 8.87 -11.49
C LEU A 165 -20.16 10.34 -11.78
N ARG A 166 -19.19 11.11 -11.30
CA ARG A 166 -19.07 12.54 -11.59
C ARG A 166 -17.59 12.91 -11.70
N ALA A 167 -17.20 13.66 -12.73
CA ALA A 167 -15.89 14.29 -12.73
C ALA A 167 -15.91 15.47 -11.73
N PRO A 168 -14.89 15.68 -10.87
CA PRO A 168 -14.93 16.72 -9.85
C PRO A 168 -15.21 18.13 -10.39
N SER A 169 -14.67 18.45 -11.56
CA SER A 169 -14.84 19.73 -12.26
C SER A 169 -16.20 19.89 -12.96
N GLU A 170 -16.98 18.81 -13.07
CA GLU A 170 -18.25 18.80 -13.79
C GLU A 170 -19.43 18.61 -12.84
N LYS A 171 -20.59 19.09 -13.29
CA LYS A 171 -21.86 18.93 -12.56
C LYS A 171 -22.62 17.67 -12.98
N ARG A 172 -22.31 17.14 -14.17
CA ARG A 172 -23.03 16.04 -14.80
C ARG A 172 -22.75 14.73 -14.09
N VAL A 173 -23.81 13.97 -13.85
CA VAL A 173 -23.77 12.66 -13.20
C VAL A 173 -24.14 11.60 -14.23
N TYR A 174 -23.30 10.58 -14.34
CA TYR A 174 -23.49 9.44 -15.22
C TYR A 174 -23.59 8.16 -14.40
N GLY A 175 -24.38 7.20 -14.84
CA GLY A 175 -24.25 5.81 -14.43
C GLY A 175 -23.25 5.12 -15.33
N ALA A 176 -22.37 4.29 -14.77
CA ALA A 176 -21.50 3.42 -15.55
C ALA A 176 -21.26 2.10 -14.82
N LYS A 177 -20.99 1.05 -15.60
CA LYS A 177 -20.56 -0.23 -15.04
C LYS A 177 -19.09 -0.12 -14.61
N LEU A 178 -18.79 -0.46 -13.37
CA LEU A 178 -17.43 -0.48 -12.82
C LEU A 178 -17.21 -1.76 -12.01
N GLU A 179 -16.04 -2.35 -12.19
CA GLU A 179 -15.53 -3.44 -11.37
C GLU A 179 -14.42 -2.88 -10.48
N LEU A 180 -14.82 -2.26 -9.36
CA LEU A 180 -13.89 -1.51 -8.50
C LEU A 180 -13.01 -2.44 -7.67
N ASP A 181 -11.75 -2.65 -8.08
CA ASP A 181 -10.72 -3.34 -7.29
C ASP A 181 -9.69 -2.33 -6.75
N ILE A 182 -10.13 -1.50 -5.82
CA ILE A 182 -9.29 -0.48 -5.17
C ILE A 182 -9.35 -0.64 -3.66
N SER A 183 -8.20 -0.90 -3.04
CA SER A 183 -8.06 -0.96 -1.59
C SER A 183 -7.37 0.30 -1.08
N THR A 184 -7.87 0.87 0.02
CA THR A 184 -7.20 1.92 0.80
C THR A 184 -6.43 1.36 2.00
N ASN A 185 -6.46 0.03 2.20
CA ASN A 185 -5.77 -0.61 3.31
C ASN A 185 -4.27 -0.73 3.01
N PHE A 186 -3.44 -0.16 3.88
CA PHE A 186 -1.98 -0.25 3.80
C PHE A 186 -1.47 -1.67 3.51
N THR A 187 -1.98 -2.67 4.23
CA THR A 187 -1.50 -4.06 4.11
C THR A 187 -1.74 -4.69 2.74
N ASP A 188 -2.71 -4.21 1.96
CA ASP A 188 -3.01 -4.79 0.63
C ASP A 188 -2.02 -4.35 -0.45
N TRP A 189 -1.19 -3.35 -0.15
CA TRP A 189 -0.20 -2.75 -1.04
C TRP A 189 1.24 -3.12 -0.68
N ILE A 190 1.46 -3.94 0.34
CA ILE A 190 2.79 -4.32 0.81
C ILE A 190 2.90 -5.84 0.97
N GLU A 191 4.14 -6.32 1.05
CA GLU A 191 4.40 -7.70 1.47
C GLU A 191 4.02 -7.88 2.94
N LYS A 192 3.13 -8.84 3.21
CA LYS A 192 2.59 -9.11 4.56
C LYS A 192 3.53 -10.02 5.34
N ASP A 193 4.28 -10.89 4.66
CA ASP A 193 5.31 -11.73 5.26
C ASP A 193 6.66 -11.00 5.25
N LEU A 194 6.96 -10.30 6.35
CA LEU A 194 8.18 -9.51 6.45
C LEU A 194 9.45 -10.35 6.59
N LEU A 195 9.36 -11.52 7.22
CA LEU A 195 10.54 -12.27 7.62
C LEU A 195 11.01 -13.20 6.50
N HIS A 196 10.07 -13.69 5.68
CA HIS A 196 10.31 -14.73 4.69
C HIS A 196 11.03 -15.94 5.30
N VAL A 197 10.67 -16.27 6.54
CA VAL A 197 11.25 -17.39 7.28
C VAL A 197 10.35 -18.60 7.10
N GLU A 198 10.86 -19.59 6.39
CA GLU A 198 10.23 -20.90 6.34
C GLU A 198 10.52 -21.66 7.65
N ARG A 199 9.48 -22.27 8.23
CA ARG A 199 9.60 -22.94 9.54
C ARG A 199 10.62 -24.07 9.54
N ASP A 200 10.70 -24.78 8.42
CA ASP A 200 11.60 -25.92 8.24
C ASP A 200 13.06 -25.48 8.04
N GLU A 201 13.31 -24.18 7.90
CA GLU A 201 14.66 -23.62 7.78
C GLU A 201 15.22 -23.19 9.14
N VAL A 202 14.41 -23.10 10.18
CA VAL A 202 14.84 -22.64 11.50
C VAL A 202 15.54 -23.78 12.25
N VAL A 203 16.80 -23.53 12.63
CA VAL A 203 17.67 -24.50 13.33
C VAL A 203 17.94 -24.14 14.78
N THR A 204 17.75 -22.88 15.16
CA THR A 204 17.90 -22.42 16.54
C THR A 204 16.78 -21.44 16.89
N MET A 205 16.24 -21.58 18.09
CA MET A 205 15.27 -20.68 18.67
C MET A 205 15.81 -20.21 20.02
N PHE A 206 15.78 -18.91 20.24
CA PHE A 206 16.08 -18.27 21.50
C PHE A 206 14.87 -17.44 21.92
N TYR A 207 14.51 -17.50 23.19
CA TYR A 207 13.39 -16.74 23.76
C TYR A 207 13.73 -16.35 25.19
N ASP A 208 13.63 -15.06 25.51
CA ASP A 208 13.82 -14.57 26.87
C ASP A 208 12.61 -13.74 27.30
N PRO A 209 11.74 -14.27 28.18
CA PRO A 209 10.54 -13.60 28.68
C PRO A 209 10.89 -12.66 29.84
N TYR A 210 11.71 -11.65 29.59
CA TYR A 210 12.00 -10.61 30.57
C TYR A 210 11.03 -9.44 30.48
N THR A 211 11.03 -8.63 31.54
CA THR A 211 10.40 -7.31 31.55
C THR A 211 11.41 -6.25 31.93
N VAL A 212 11.28 -5.04 31.42
CA VAL A 212 12.17 -3.93 31.81
C VAL A 212 11.46 -3.06 32.86
N ASP A 213 12.12 -2.84 34.00
CA ASP A 213 11.69 -1.80 34.93
C ASP A 213 12.00 -0.44 34.32
N GLU A 214 10.95 0.29 33.94
CA GLU A 214 11.07 1.57 33.25
C GLU A 214 11.69 2.67 34.13
N GLN A 215 11.54 2.58 35.45
CA GLN A 215 12.07 3.57 36.39
C GLN A 215 13.55 3.32 36.69
N ALA A 216 13.92 2.05 36.86
CA ALA A 216 15.30 1.65 37.18
C ALA A 216 16.16 1.38 35.93
N GLY A 217 15.55 1.19 34.77
CA GLY A 217 16.21 0.77 33.53
C GLY A 217 16.82 -0.63 33.62
N GLN A 218 16.28 -1.50 34.48
CA GLN A 218 16.84 -2.83 34.77
C GLN A 218 15.95 -3.93 34.21
N VAL A 219 16.58 -4.99 33.72
CA VAL A 219 15.87 -6.20 33.26
C VAL A 219 15.50 -7.06 34.46
N ILE A 220 14.21 -7.38 34.58
CA ILE A 220 13.65 -8.22 35.63
C ILE A 220 13.12 -9.51 35.00
N GLY A 221 13.34 -10.64 35.70
CA GLY A 221 12.69 -11.90 35.35
C GLY A 221 13.25 -12.62 34.12
N SER A 222 14.41 -12.19 33.61
CA SER A 222 15.12 -12.88 32.51
C SER A 222 15.35 -14.36 32.84
N LYS A 223 14.90 -15.20 31.92
CA LYS A 223 14.97 -16.67 31.98
C LYS A 223 15.14 -17.18 30.55
N PRO A 224 16.32 -16.98 29.95
CA PRO A 224 16.54 -17.28 28.55
C PRO A 224 16.40 -18.78 28.30
N ILE A 225 15.61 -19.12 27.30
CA ILE A 225 15.45 -20.46 26.76
C ILE A 225 16.09 -20.47 25.39
N GLN A 226 17.00 -21.42 25.17
CA GLN A 226 17.58 -21.68 23.86
C GLN A 226 17.35 -23.14 23.49
N ALA A 227 16.82 -23.34 22.28
CA ALA A 227 16.57 -24.64 21.70
C ALA A 227 17.28 -24.74 20.35
N GLU A 228 17.87 -25.89 20.09
CA GLU A 228 18.56 -26.20 18.85
C GLU A 228 18.00 -27.47 18.23
N LEU A 229 17.97 -27.50 16.90
CA LEU A 229 17.58 -28.66 16.13
C LEU A 229 18.80 -29.57 15.96
N GLU A 230 18.73 -30.74 16.58
CA GLU A 230 19.76 -31.79 16.50
C GLU A 230 19.19 -33.07 15.91
N GLN A 231 20.05 -33.87 15.27
CA GLN A 231 19.67 -35.20 14.81
C GLN A 231 19.81 -36.20 15.96
N VAL A 232 18.68 -36.71 16.45
CA VAL A 232 18.60 -37.78 17.44
C VAL A 232 17.98 -39.00 16.77
N ASP A 233 18.69 -40.13 16.75
CA ASP A 233 18.25 -41.39 16.12
C ASP A 233 17.78 -41.24 14.66
N GLY A 234 18.42 -40.34 13.90
CA GLY A 234 18.11 -40.07 12.49
C GLY A 234 16.84 -39.24 12.26
N LYS A 235 16.31 -38.61 13.31
CA LYS A 235 15.20 -37.65 13.25
C LYS A 235 15.64 -36.31 13.83
N ASP A 236 15.12 -35.24 13.24
CA ASP A 236 15.37 -33.89 13.74
C ASP A 236 14.48 -33.64 14.98
N GLU A 237 15.13 -33.44 16.12
CA GLU A 237 14.47 -33.15 17.39
C GLU A 237 14.99 -31.83 17.99
N TRP A 238 14.08 -31.09 18.62
CA TRP A 238 14.43 -29.87 19.33
C TRP A 238 14.95 -30.22 20.71
N VAL A 239 16.19 -29.85 20.99
CA VAL A 239 16.86 -30.07 22.28
C VAL A 239 17.23 -28.74 22.92
N ALA A 240 17.32 -28.71 24.25
CA ALA A 240 17.78 -27.52 24.96
C ALA A 240 19.30 -27.35 24.75
N SER A 241 19.73 -26.14 24.41
CA SER A 241 21.15 -25.84 24.21
C SER A 241 21.94 -25.96 25.51
N ALA A 242 23.24 -26.26 25.39
CA ALA A 242 24.17 -26.28 26.51
C ALA A 242 24.20 -24.89 27.20
N GLY A 243 23.94 -24.86 28.51
CA GLY A 243 23.96 -23.63 29.31
C GLY A 243 22.59 -23.03 29.64
N VAL A 244 21.49 -23.62 29.15
CA VAL A 244 20.13 -23.24 29.56
C VAL A 244 19.79 -23.90 30.90
N GLU A 245 19.38 -23.12 31.90
CA GLU A 245 18.88 -23.65 33.18
C GLU A 245 17.51 -24.30 32.99
N VAL A 246 17.49 -25.62 32.81
CA VAL A 246 16.26 -26.40 32.80
C VAL A 246 15.94 -26.82 34.24
N PRO A 247 14.74 -26.52 34.78
CA PRO A 247 14.37 -26.94 36.13
C PRO A 247 14.47 -28.45 36.31
N GLU A 248 14.89 -28.90 37.49
CA GLU A 248 15.05 -30.33 37.79
C GLU A 248 13.77 -31.13 37.48
N GLY A 249 13.93 -32.21 36.72
CA GLY A 249 12.83 -33.10 36.32
C GLY A 249 11.95 -32.57 35.17
N LYS A 250 12.27 -31.42 34.57
CA LYS A 250 11.58 -30.90 33.37
C LYS A 250 12.43 -31.12 32.12
N LEU A 251 11.75 -31.23 30.98
CA LEU A 251 12.35 -31.29 29.65
C LEU A 251 11.79 -30.16 28.80
N LEU A 252 12.55 -29.77 27.78
CA LEU A 252 12.05 -28.88 26.73
C LEU A 252 10.86 -29.54 26.03
N ASP A 253 9.78 -28.79 25.83
CA ASP A 253 8.63 -29.25 25.06
C ASP A 253 8.83 -28.88 23.57
N PRO A 254 9.16 -29.84 22.69
CA PRO A 254 9.39 -29.55 21.28
C PRO A 254 8.12 -29.06 20.56
N ALA A 255 6.92 -29.40 21.05
CA ALA A 255 5.69 -28.88 20.48
C ALA A 255 5.54 -27.38 20.76
N LYS A 256 5.96 -26.91 21.93
CA LYS A 256 5.98 -25.48 22.26
C LYS A 256 7.00 -24.70 21.45
N VAL A 257 8.18 -25.26 21.22
CA VAL A 257 9.19 -24.65 20.33
C VAL A 257 8.64 -24.48 18.92
N LYS A 258 8.02 -25.54 18.36
CA LYS A 258 7.38 -25.47 17.04
C LYS A 258 6.24 -24.44 16.98
N GLN A 259 5.47 -24.28 18.07
CA GLN A 259 4.45 -23.23 18.17
C GLN A 259 5.06 -21.83 18.11
N ILE A 260 6.16 -21.59 18.82
CA ILE A 260 6.88 -20.30 18.81
C ILE A 260 7.43 -20.02 17.40
N VAL A 261 8.14 -20.97 16.80
CA VAL A 261 8.70 -20.83 15.44
C VAL A 261 7.58 -20.56 14.43
N THR A 262 6.45 -21.27 14.54
CA THR A 262 5.27 -21.05 13.70
C THR A 262 4.68 -19.66 13.90
N ALA A 263 4.59 -19.18 15.15
CA ALA A 263 4.08 -17.85 15.44
C ALA A 263 4.98 -16.77 14.84
N ILE A 264 6.30 -16.90 15.00
CA ILE A 264 7.30 -15.98 14.43
C ILE A 264 7.21 -15.94 12.91
N ALA A 265 7.16 -17.09 12.25
CA ALA A 265 7.06 -17.19 10.80
C ALA A 265 5.73 -16.63 10.23
N ASN A 266 4.69 -16.52 11.04
CA ASN A 266 3.38 -16.01 10.61
C ASN A 266 3.11 -14.57 11.08
N ILE A 267 4.12 -13.85 11.58
CA ILE A 267 3.94 -12.45 12.01
C ILE A 267 3.56 -11.61 10.79
N LYS A 268 2.47 -10.86 10.94
CA LYS A 268 1.98 -9.94 9.91
C LYS A 268 2.20 -8.51 10.34
N ILE A 269 2.61 -7.72 9.39
CA ILE A 269 2.72 -6.28 9.55
C ILE A 269 1.34 -5.62 9.42
N VAL A 270 1.06 -4.69 10.33
CA VAL A 270 -0.14 -3.84 10.29
C VAL A 270 0.23 -2.37 10.11
N GLY A 271 1.42 -1.97 10.58
CA GLY A 271 1.91 -0.60 10.43
C GLY A 271 3.42 -0.52 10.47
N VAL A 272 3.93 0.63 10.04
CA VAL A 272 5.36 0.91 9.88
C VAL A 272 5.72 2.24 10.52
N ARG A 273 6.92 2.32 11.10
CA ARG A 273 7.51 3.57 11.58
C ARG A 273 8.93 3.66 11.04
N PRO A 274 9.42 4.86 10.70
CA PRO A 274 10.82 5.05 10.38
C PRO A 274 11.69 4.58 11.54
N ARG A 275 12.68 3.73 11.24
CA ARG A 275 13.73 3.39 12.19
C ARG A 275 14.60 4.64 12.38
N PRO A 276 14.78 5.14 13.63
CA PRO A 276 15.71 6.24 13.89
C PRO A 276 17.11 5.89 13.36
N GLU A 277 17.75 6.80 12.61
CA GLU A 277 19.07 6.57 11.99
C GLU A 277 20.13 6.15 13.02
N GLN A 278 19.99 6.64 14.25
CA GLN A 278 20.85 6.37 15.39
C GLN A 278 20.72 4.94 15.91
N LEU A 279 19.70 4.16 15.50
CA LEU A 279 19.62 2.72 15.79
C LEU A 279 20.30 1.86 14.71
N THR A 280 20.91 2.48 13.70
CA THR A 280 21.67 1.76 12.69
C THR A 280 22.95 1.20 13.32
N PRO A 281 23.29 -0.08 13.09
CA PRO A 281 24.54 -0.67 13.56
C PRO A 281 25.74 0.23 13.22
N GLY A 282 26.56 0.57 14.22
CA GLY A 282 27.76 1.41 14.07
C GLY A 282 27.56 2.93 14.23
N LYS A 283 26.33 3.42 14.40
CA LYS A 283 26.03 4.85 14.67
C LYS A 283 25.23 5.08 15.96
N MET A 284 25.23 4.10 16.87
CA MET A 284 24.42 4.11 18.08
C MET A 284 24.84 5.22 19.04
N GLN A 285 24.12 6.33 18.98
CA GLN A 285 24.25 7.46 19.90
C GLN A 285 22.93 7.63 20.65
N LEU A 286 22.99 7.48 21.97
CA LEU A 286 21.86 7.72 22.86
C LEU A 286 21.62 9.23 22.98
N THR A 287 20.60 9.75 22.31
CA THR A 287 20.08 11.09 22.61
C THR A 287 18.87 10.96 23.56
N PRO A 288 18.70 11.88 24.53
CA PRO A 288 17.57 11.83 25.47
C PRO A 288 16.19 11.82 24.77
N GLN A 289 16.06 12.55 23.67
CA GLN A 289 14.82 12.63 22.88
C GLN A 289 14.49 11.28 22.20
N MET A 290 15.49 10.57 21.69
CA MET A 290 15.30 9.24 21.10
C MET A 290 14.88 8.24 22.17
N GLN A 291 15.49 8.30 23.35
CA GLN A 291 15.14 7.43 24.45
C GLN A 291 13.66 7.58 24.81
N GLN A 292 13.12 8.81 24.84
CA GLN A 292 11.70 9.05 25.09
C GLN A 292 10.79 8.45 24.01
N VAL A 293 11.16 8.54 22.72
CA VAL A 293 10.38 7.96 21.60
C VAL A 293 10.41 6.44 21.59
N LEU A 294 11.55 5.84 21.98
CA LEU A 294 11.66 4.38 22.10
C LEU A 294 10.91 3.88 23.32
N GLN A 295 11.03 4.57 24.46
CA GLN A 295 10.32 4.24 25.69
C GLN A 295 8.81 4.31 25.51
N SER A 296 8.28 5.31 24.79
CA SER A 296 6.84 5.38 24.50
C SER A 296 6.31 4.22 23.65
N LYS A 297 7.20 3.43 23.04
CA LYS A 297 6.89 2.21 22.28
C LYS A 297 7.34 0.94 23.00
N GLY A 298 7.85 1.05 24.23
CA GLY A 298 8.34 -0.09 25.02
C GLY A 298 9.71 -0.59 24.60
N PHE A 299 10.57 0.26 24.06
CA PHE A 299 11.94 -0.09 23.70
C PHE A 299 12.95 0.69 24.55
N PHE A 300 13.95 -0.04 25.04
CA PHE A 300 14.98 0.48 25.94
C PHE A 300 16.36 0.21 25.37
N LEU A 301 17.30 1.09 25.67
CA LEU A 301 18.70 0.91 25.35
C LEU A 301 19.46 0.67 26.64
N ALA A 302 19.84 -0.58 26.89
CA ALA A 302 20.61 -0.96 28.06
C ALA A 302 22.12 -0.83 27.75
N PRO A 303 22.91 -0.16 28.61
CA PRO A 303 24.35 -0.09 28.44
C PRO A 303 24.94 -1.50 28.57
N THR A 304 25.77 -1.89 27.60
CA THR A 304 26.51 -3.16 27.62
C THR A 304 27.89 -2.89 28.23
N GLY A 305 28.43 -3.81 29.03
CA GLY A 305 29.69 -3.64 29.77
C GLY A 305 30.94 -3.32 28.92
N GLY A 306 30.83 -3.35 27.59
CA GLY A 306 31.87 -2.95 26.63
C GLY A 306 31.72 -1.53 26.04
N GLY A 307 30.89 -0.65 26.63
CA GLY A 307 30.69 0.72 26.14
C GLY A 307 29.73 0.85 24.95
N GLY A 308 29.05 -0.24 24.58
CA GLY A 308 27.94 -0.24 23.64
C GLY A 308 26.58 -0.10 24.33
N ALA A 309 25.53 0.02 23.53
CA ALA A 309 24.15 -0.08 24.01
C ALA A 309 23.45 -1.22 23.27
N ARG A 310 22.59 -1.95 23.97
CA ARG A 310 21.78 -3.03 23.40
C ARG A 310 20.31 -2.63 23.43
N LEU A 311 19.62 -2.81 22.30
CA LEU A 311 18.17 -2.66 22.23
C LEU A 311 17.49 -3.81 22.99
N MET A 312 16.52 -3.46 23.81
CA MET A 312 15.69 -4.37 24.59
C MET A 312 14.22 -3.99 24.44
N GLY A 313 13.35 -4.99 24.37
CA GLY A 313 11.90 -4.80 24.37
C GLY A 313 11.34 -4.93 25.78
N ASN A 314 10.31 -4.15 26.13
CA ASN A 314 9.70 -4.22 27.46
C ASN A 314 9.10 -5.59 27.77
N GLU A 315 8.68 -6.33 26.74
CA GLU A 315 8.06 -7.66 26.88
C GLU A 315 8.94 -8.78 26.32
N GLY A 316 10.25 -8.61 26.46
CA GLY A 316 11.23 -9.63 26.15
C GLY A 316 11.65 -9.65 24.69
N GLU A 317 12.34 -10.73 24.31
CA GLU A 317 12.88 -10.91 22.97
C GLU A 317 12.77 -12.37 22.51
N ALA A 318 12.67 -12.55 21.19
CA ALA A 318 12.80 -13.84 20.53
C ALA A 318 13.82 -13.72 19.41
N ARG A 319 14.60 -14.76 19.20
CA ARG A 319 15.53 -14.85 18.09
C ARG A 319 15.42 -16.20 17.43
N VAL A 320 15.39 -16.21 16.10
CA VAL A 320 15.44 -17.43 15.31
C VAL A 320 16.64 -17.40 14.37
N VAL A 321 17.31 -18.53 14.23
CA VAL A 321 18.44 -18.71 13.33
C VAL A 321 18.05 -19.72 12.28
N THR A 322 18.28 -19.36 11.03
CA THR A 322 18.04 -20.24 9.88
C THR A 322 19.28 -21.07 9.56
N LYS A 323 19.07 -22.19 8.84
CA LYS A 323 20.12 -23.05 8.28
C LYS A 323 21.14 -22.31 7.41
N ASP A 324 20.76 -21.16 6.84
CA ASP A 324 21.59 -20.28 6.01
C ASP A 324 22.42 -19.29 6.84
N GLY A 325 22.38 -19.37 8.17
CA GLY A 325 23.10 -18.45 9.06
C GLY A 325 22.46 -17.07 9.20
N VAL A 326 21.23 -16.86 8.69
CA VAL A 326 20.48 -15.60 8.92
C VAL A 326 19.86 -15.65 10.30
N VAL A 327 20.13 -14.61 11.10
CA VAL A 327 19.66 -14.43 12.47
C VAL A 327 18.62 -13.32 12.49
N TYR A 328 17.39 -13.67 12.85
CA TYR A 328 16.30 -12.72 13.05
C TYR A 328 16.14 -12.49 14.54
N SER A 329 16.35 -11.24 15.00
CA SER A 329 16.12 -10.83 16.38
C SER A 329 14.88 -9.94 16.45
N LEU A 330 13.90 -10.37 17.25
CA LEU A 330 12.61 -9.74 17.45
C LEU A 330 12.54 -9.24 18.88
N TYR A 331 12.32 -7.94 19.05
CA TYR A 331 12.15 -7.29 20.35
C TYR A 331 10.68 -6.86 20.48
N PHE A 332 10.05 -7.20 21.60
CA PHE A 332 8.64 -6.94 21.85
C PHE A 332 8.46 -5.70 22.73
N GLY A 333 7.85 -4.66 22.18
CA GLY A 333 7.51 -3.42 22.88
C GLY A 333 6.06 -3.41 23.38
N GLU A 334 5.54 -2.20 23.62
CA GLU A 334 4.20 -1.97 24.18
C GLU A 334 3.06 -2.42 23.27
N VAL A 335 1.92 -2.69 23.90
CA VAL A 335 0.63 -2.87 23.21
C VAL A 335 0.06 -1.52 22.83
N THR A 336 -0.45 -1.41 21.61
CA THR A 336 -1.21 -0.25 21.13
C THR A 336 -2.64 -0.64 20.73
N TYR A 337 -3.56 0.28 21.00
CA TYR A 337 -4.96 0.23 20.60
C TYR A 337 -5.29 1.29 19.54
N ASP A 338 -4.26 1.89 18.93
CA ASP A 338 -4.41 2.84 17.85
C ASP A 338 -5.19 2.22 16.68
N SER A 339 -5.83 3.07 15.90
CA SER A 339 -6.52 2.67 14.66
C SER A 339 -6.16 3.64 13.51
N GLY A 340 -6.55 3.29 12.29
CA GLY A 340 -6.35 4.16 11.11
C GLY A 340 -4.88 4.49 10.80
N LEU A 341 -4.60 5.76 10.46
CA LEU A 341 -3.24 6.23 10.15
C LEU A 341 -2.33 6.27 11.38
N ALA A 342 -2.89 6.52 12.56
CA ALA A 342 -2.13 6.46 13.81
C ALA A 342 -1.56 5.05 14.03
N LEU A 343 -2.31 3.99 13.71
CA LEU A 343 -1.82 2.61 13.75
C LEU A 343 -0.87 2.31 12.59
N THR A 344 -1.28 2.57 11.36
CA THR A 344 -0.57 2.08 10.17
C THR A 344 0.69 2.88 9.84
N ALA A 345 0.66 4.21 9.96
CA ALA A 345 1.78 5.11 9.60
C ALA A 345 2.46 5.77 10.82
N GLY A 346 1.73 5.93 11.93
CA GLY A 346 2.25 6.64 13.10
C GLY A 346 2.22 8.13 13.00
N ALA A 347 1.50 8.63 12.00
CA ALA A 347 1.10 10.01 11.97
C ALA A 347 0.00 10.20 13.02
N GLU A 348 0.19 11.17 13.91
CA GLU A 348 -0.94 11.77 14.59
C GLU A 348 -1.79 12.40 13.48
N GLU A 349 -3.05 12.00 13.34
CA GLU A 349 -3.95 12.82 12.55
C GLU A 349 -4.08 14.16 13.29
N GLU A 350 -3.87 15.28 12.59
CA GLU A 350 -4.24 16.58 13.16
C GLU A 350 -5.71 16.50 13.62
N GLY A 351 -5.92 16.66 14.93
CA GLY A 351 -7.23 16.55 15.57
C GLY A 351 -7.76 15.14 15.83
N ALA A 352 -6.92 14.08 15.86
CA ALA A 352 -7.32 12.84 16.54
C ALA A 352 -7.38 13.12 18.04
N GLU A 353 -8.59 13.25 18.59
CA GLU A 353 -8.72 13.13 20.03
C GLU A 353 -8.20 11.76 20.45
N PRO A 354 -7.43 11.66 21.55
CA PRO A 354 -7.07 10.37 22.12
C PRO A 354 -8.37 9.60 22.32
N ALA A 355 -8.41 8.34 21.88
CA ALA A 355 -9.61 7.53 22.00
C ALA A 355 -10.17 7.66 23.42
N PRO A 356 -11.44 8.09 23.59
CA PRO A 356 -12.00 8.25 24.93
C PRO A 356 -11.89 6.90 25.64
N VAL A 357 -11.42 6.95 26.89
CA VAL A 357 -11.47 5.81 27.79
C VAL A 357 -12.94 5.60 28.12
N MET A 358 -13.67 4.93 27.23
CA MET A 358 -15.07 4.62 27.42
C MET A 358 -15.15 3.46 28.42
N GLU A 359 -15.34 3.80 29.69
CA GLU A 359 -15.92 2.87 30.66
C GLU A 359 -17.40 2.68 30.30
N GLY A 360 -17.78 1.48 29.84
CA GLY A 360 -19.18 1.08 29.69
C GLY A 360 -19.58 0.52 28.33
N GLU A 361 -19.33 -0.79 28.15
CA GLU A 361 -20.13 -1.82 27.44
C GLU A 361 -20.69 -1.58 26.01
N ASP A 362 -20.14 -2.34 25.04
CA ASP A 362 -20.83 -3.46 24.37
C ASP A 362 -19.77 -4.47 23.80
N PRO A 363 -19.98 -5.81 23.85
CA PRO A 363 -18.90 -6.81 23.74
C PRO A 363 -18.62 -7.37 22.33
N GLU A 364 -18.88 -6.65 21.24
CA GLU A 364 -18.60 -7.13 19.87
C GLU A 364 -17.42 -6.43 19.16
N ASP A 365 -16.97 -5.26 19.62
CA ASP A 365 -15.70 -4.68 19.18
C ASP A 365 -14.57 -5.09 20.12
N LYS A 366 -14.07 -6.32 19.97
CA LYS A 366 -12.75 -6.66 20.51
C LYS A 366 -11.74 -5.73 19.86
N LYS A 367 -11.40 -4.61 20.53
CA LYS A 367 -10.30 -3.73 20.15
C LYS A 367 -9.11 -4.64 19.84
N THR A 368 -8.72 -4.69 18.57
CA THR A 368 -7.67 -5.59 18.13
C THR A 368 -6.37 -5.02 18.67
N ALA A 369 -5.88 -5.61 19.77
CA ALA A 369 -4.63 -5.20 20.38
C ALA A 369 -3.49 -5.49 19.41
N ASN A 370 -2.75 -4.45 19.03
CA ASN A 370 -1.55 -4.55 18.21
C ASN A 370 -0.32 -4.34 19.10
N ARG A 371 0.85 -4.78 18.65
CA ARG A 371 2.08 -4.65 19.43
C ARG A 371 3.18 -4.01 18.61
N TYR A 372 3.92 -3.09 19.23
CA TYR A 372 5.15 -2.59 18.64
C TYR A 372 6.22 -3.68 18.66
N MET A 373 6.83 -3.92 17.51
CA MET A 373 7.90 -4.90 17.37
C MET A 373 9.07 -4.26 16.64
N PHE A 374 10.28 -4.49 17.15
CA PHE A 374 11.51 -4.12 16.46
C PHE A 374 12.15 -5.39 15.92
N VAL A 375 12.51 -5.37 14.64
CA VAL A 375 13.15 -6.52 13.96
C VAL A 375 14.53 -6.10 13.50
N ASP A 376 15.52 -6.91 13.83
CA ASP A 376 16.90 -6.77 13.36
C ASP A 376 17.34 -8.09 12.71
N VAL A 377 17.91 -7.99 11.51
CA VAL A 377 18.36 -9.15 10.74
C VAL A 377 19.86 -9.04 10.55
N SER A 378 20.59 -10.07 10.98
CA SER A 378 22.04 -10.17 10.84
C SER A 378 22.42 -11.52 10.24
N TYR A 379 23.67 -11.61 9.77
CA TYR A 379 24.22 -12.85 9.22
C TYR A 379 25.37 -13.31 10.12
N ASP A 380 25.29 -14.56 10.59
CA ASP A 380 26.32 -15.23 11.37
C ASP A 380 26.91 -16.40 10.57
N PRO A 381 28.15 -16.25 10.03
CA PRO A 381 28.80 -17.30 9.26
C PRO A 381 29.07 -18.59 10.05
N SER A 382 29.13 -18.53 11.38
CA SER A 382 29.38 -19.71 12.22
C SER A 382 28.16 -20.63 12.32
N MET A 383 26.97 -20.08 12.07
CA MET A 383 25.69 -20.77 12.13
C MET A 383 25.18 -21.19 10.74
N ASP A 384 25.90 -20.81 9.67
CA ASP A 384 25.61 -21.23 8.30
C ASP A 384 25.99 -22.70 8.10
N LYS A 385 25.00 -23.58 8.28
CA LYS A 385 25.14 -25.04 8.07
C LYS A 385 25.24 -25.40 6.58
N GLN A 386 24.99 -24.45 5.67
CA GLN A 386 25.06 -24.64 4.22
C GLN A 386 26.35 -24.09 3.59
N GLY A 387 27.25 -23.52 4.39
CA GLY A 387 28.45 -22.79 4.01
C GLY A 387 29.30 -23.36 2.86
N ALA A 388 28.84 -23.13 1.64
CA ALA A 388 29.59 -23.21 0.40
C ALA A 388 29.20 -22.04 -0.51
N ARG A 389 29.47 -20.81 -0.05
CA ARG A 389 29.29 -19.51 -0.73
C ARG A 389 27.86 -19.19 -1.20
N PRO A 390 27.28 -18.04 -0.81
CA PRO A 390 26.11 -17.53 -1.51
C PRO A 390 26.52 -17.23 -2.97
N SER A 391 25.93 -17.95 -3.93
CA SER A 391 25.84 -17.41 -5.28
C SER A 391 25.04 -16.13 -5.15
N ARG A 392 25.74 -15.00 -5.30
CA ARG A 392 25.20 -13.65 -5.51
C ARG A 392 23.77 -13.73 -6.05
N PRO A 393 22.78 -13.03 -5.45
CA PRO A 393 21.39 -13.11 -5.88
C PRO A 393 21.36 -12.97 -7.40
N PRO A 394 20.57 -13.80 -8.12
CA PRO A 394 20.60 -13.81 -9.57
C PRO A 394 20.39 -12.38 -10.01
N ARG A 395 21.42 -11.77 -10.61
CA ARG A 395 21.23 -10.52 -11.36
C ARG A 395 20.05 -10.82 -12.25
N ALA A 396 18.97 -10.05 -12.09
CA ALA A 396 17.82 -10.09 -12.98
C ALA A 396 18.39 -10.28 -14.38
N ARG A 397 18.09 -11.44 -14.98
CA ARG A 397 18.62 -11.83 -16.28
C ARG A 397 18.28 -10.71 -17.23
N THR A 398 19.23 -9.81 -17.47
CA THR A 398 19.19 -8.91 -18.60
C THR A 398 19.25 -9.86 -19.77
N ARG A 399 18.10 -10.05 -20.43
CA ARG A 399 18.01 -10.79 -21.69
C ARG A 399 19.18 -10.31 -22.55
N PRO A 400 20.09 -11.18 -23.01
CA PRO A 400 21.03 -10.75 -24.01
C PRO A 400 20.19 -10.35 -25.22
N ARG A 401 20.20 -9.05 -25.54
CA ARG A 401 19.84 -8.56 -26.85
C ARG A 401 20.81 -9.23 -27.83
N SER A 402 20.38 -10.36 -28.37
CA SER A 402 20.92 -10.88 -29.61
C SER A 402 20.48 -9.92 -30.70
N CYS A 403 21.31 -8.92 -30.98
CA CYS A 403 21.27 -8.22 -32.25
C CYS A 403 22.69 -8.24 -32.79
N THR A 404 22.93 -9.29 -33.59
CA THR A 404 24.04 -9.48 -34.50
C THR A 404 24.47 -8.17 -35.16
N ALA A 405 25.67 -7.71 -34.83
CA ALA A 405 26.40 -6.75 -35.64
C ALA A 405 26.84 -7.42 -36.94
N ARG A 406 25.99 -7.39 -37.96
CA ARG A 406 26.38 -7.70 -39.34
C ARG A 406 27.18 -6.51 -39.88
N ARG A 407 28.48 -6.46 -39.56
CA ARG A 407 29.44 -5.59 -40.25
C ARG A 407 29.57 -6.07 -41.70
N ALA A 408 28.83 -5.44 -42.60
CA ALA A 408 29.15 -5.44 -44.01
C ALA A 408 30.44 -4.62 -44.20
N ARG A 409 31.61 -5.28 -44.21
CA ARG A 409 32.82 -4.70 -44.80
C ARG A 409 32.74 -4.94 -46.30
N SER A 410 32.38 -3.87 -47.01
CA SER A 410 32.49 -3.76 -48.45
C SER A 410 33.94 -4.02 -48.87
N SER A 411 34.08 -4.95 -49.80
CA SER A 411 35.27 -5.22 -50.58
C SER A 411 35.62 -4.04 -51.47
N TYR A 412 36.79 -3.43 -51.26
CA TYR A 412 37.53 -2.81 -52.36
C TYR A 412 39.01 -3.12 -52.18
N ARG A 413 39.47 -4.12 -52.92
CA ARG A 413 40.86 -4.49 -53.10
C ARG A 413 41.15 -4.23 -54.56
N SER A 414 41.87 -3.15 -54.86
CA SER A 414 42.52 -3.01 -56.16
C SER A 414 43.96 -2.54 -55.94
N ALA A 415 44.88 -3.45 -56.26
CA ALA A 415 46.18 -3.25 -56.90
C ALA A 415 47.21 -2.32 -56.20
N SER A 416 48.35 -2.81 -55.70
CA SER A 416 49.50 -3.43 -56.40
C SER A 416 50.60 -2.41 -56.70
N ALA A 417 51.84 -2.80 -56.36
CA ALA A 417 53.18 -2.25 -56.63
C ALA A 417 53.80 -1.53 -55.41
N ALA A 418 54.77 -2.07 -54.68
CA ALA A 418 56.13 -2.52 -55.03
C ALA A 418 57.16 -1.37 -55.13
N GLY A 419 58.28 -1.52 -54.41
CA GLY A 419 59.51 -0.71 -54.50
C GLY A 419 59.66 0.25 -53.31
N SER A 420 60.37 -0.11 -52.24
CA SER A 420 61.84 -0.07 -52.03
C SER A 420 62.37 1.32 -51.67
N THR A 421 63.27 1.31 -50.68
CA THR A 421 64.08 2.38 -50.05
C THR A 421 63.39 3.35 -49.13
#